data_AF-A0A562WR58-F1
#
_entry.id   AF-A0A562WR58-F1
#
_cell.length_a   1.000
_cell.length_b   1.000
_cell.length_c   1.000
_cell.angle_alpha   90.00
_cell.angle_beta   90.00
_cell.angle_gamma   90.00
#
_symmetry.space_group_name_H-M   'P 1'
#
loop_
_entity.id
_entity.type
_entity.pdbx_description
1 polymer ?
#
loop_
_entity_poly.entity_id
_entity_poly.type
_entity_poly.pdbx_seq_one_letter_code
_entity_poly.pdbx_strand_id
1 'polypeptide(L)'
;MRTGGRAEPGKELRLRRALIMRMEPDQRVRIEVVSSECPLMKEGATVYLNGPLIDYERSAPVCVSALVGIYPWVMTARFGIESEKLGHTPAGYRLCCPDKLVEFSITACTESGAHP
;
A
#
# COMPACT_ATOMS: atom_id res chain seq x y z
N MET A 1 54.34 20.86 -21.82
CA MET A 1 53.18 21.27 -22.63
C MET A 1 52.14 20.16 -22.54
N ARG A 2 50.91 20.50 -22.12
CA ARG A 2 49.72 19.67 -21.76
C ARG A 2 49.76 18.94 -20.40
N THR A 3 49.37 19.69 -19.37
CA THR A 3 48.79 19.21 -18.10
C THR A 3 47.33 18.82 -18.34
N GLY A 4 46.98 17.54 -18.16
CA GLY A 4 45.61 17.03 -18.27
C GLY A 4 44.96 16.92 -16.90
N GLY A 5 43.79 17.54 -16.77
CA GLY A 5 43.08 17.89 -15.53
C GLY A 5 42.85 16.75 -14.53
N ARG A 6 43.05 17.14 -13.26
CA ARG A 6 42.56 16.49 -12.05
C ARG A 6 41.03 16.37 -12.13
N ALA A 7 40.49 15.18 -11.89
CA ALA A 7 39.05 15.00 -11.73
C ALA A 7 38.61 15.72 -10.44
N GLU A 8 37.76 16.72 -10.59
CA GLU A 8 37.19 17.52 -9.50
C GLU A 8 36.19 16.67 -8.68
N PRO A 9 36.35 16.56 -7.34
CA PRO A 9 35.43 15.84 -6.47
C PRO A 9 34.29 16.79 -6.09
N GLY A 10 33.22 16.87 -6.89
CA GLY A 10 32.20 17.89 -6.60
C GLY A 10 30.83 17.79 -7.25
N LYS A 11 30.48 16.70 -7.94
CA LYS A 11 29.17 16.62 -8.62
C LYS A 11 28.31 15.40 -8.31
N GLU A 12 28.79 14.44 -7.52
CA GLU A 12 28.05 13.21 -7.20
C GLU A 12 27.22 13.29 -5.88
N LEU A 13 26.82 14.48 -5.43
CA LEU A 13 26.11 14.63 -4.14
C LEU A 13 24.82 15.48 -4.20
N ARG A 14 24.12 15.49 -5.34
CA ARG A 14 22.77 16.09 -5.45
C ARG A 14 21.70 15.11 -5.94
N LEU A 15 21.76 13.84 -5.51
CA LEU A 15 20.75 12.83 -5.82
C LEU A 15 20.08 12.24 -4.56
N ARG A 16 19.97 13.02 -3.47
CA ARG A 16 19.20 12.64 -2.27
C ARG A 16 17.99 13.53 -2.01
N ARG A 17 17.31 13.97 -3.07
CA ARG A 17 15.91 14.32 -2.93
C ARG A 17 15.18 12.98 -2.96
N ALA A 18 14.80 12.46 -1.80
CA ALA A 18 13.99 11.25 -1.69
C ALA A 18 12.91 11.33 -2.77
N LEU A 19 12.90 10.35 -3.68
CA LEU A 19 11.98 10.31 -4.80
C LEU A 19 10.62 9.92 -4.23
N ILE A 20 9.96 10.88 -3.59
CA ILE A 20 8.63 10.69 -3.02
C ILE A 20 7.70 10.62 -4.23
N MET A 21 7.37 9.40 -4.66
CA MET A 21 6.27 9.18 -5.59
C MET A 21 4.99 9.59 -4.88
N ARG A 22 4.47 10.78 -5.21
CA ARG A 22 3.17 11.26 -4.72
C ARG A 22 2.11 10.84 -5.72
N MET A 23 1.33 9.82 -5.37
CA MET A 23 0.09 9.52 -6.08
C MET A 23 -1.02 10.31 -5.39
N GLU A 24 -1.49 11.39 -5.98
CA GLU A 24 -2.67 12.08 -5.45
C GLU A 24 -3.95 11.36 -5.91
N PRO A 25 -4.88 11.02 -5.02
CA PRO A 25 -4.81 11.05 -3.55
C PRO A 25 -4.04 9.85 -2.95
N ASP A 26 -3.29 10.12 -1.88
CA ASP A 26 -2.33 9.18 -1.28
C ASP A 26 -2.79 8.59 0.05
N GLN A 27 -4.11 8.41 0.25
CA GLN A 27 -4.57 7.86 1.53
C GLN A 27 -3.93 6.49 1.76
N ARG A 28 -3.37 6.30 2.97
CA ARG A 28 -2.91 4.99 3.41
C ARG A 28 -4.09 4.03 3.43
N VAL A 29 -3.85 2.76 3.10
CA VAL A 29 -4.89 1.74 3.08
C VAL A 29 -4.53 0.62 4.05
N ARG A 30 -5.52 0.17 4.83
CA ARG A 30 -5.45 -1.05 5.64
C ARG A 30 -6.29 -2.13 4.98
N ILE A 31 -5.68 -3.30 4.78
CA ILE A 31 -6.32 -4.53 4.31
C ILE A 31 -6.27 -5.51 5.48
N GLU A 32 -7.41 -5.91 6.00
CA GLU A 32 -7.54 -6.87 7.10
C GLU A 32 -8.10 -8.19 6.57
N VAL A 33 -7.50 -9.31 7.00
CA VAL A 33 -8.07 -10.64 6.77
C VAL A 33 -9.12 -10.92 7.83
N VAL A 34 -10.39 -10.99 7.42
CA VAL A 34 -11.51 -11.17 8.34
C VAL A 34 -11.87 -12.64 8.51
N SER A 35 -11.68 -13.46 7.48
CA SER A 35 -11.78 -14.91 7.57
C SER A 35 -10.85 -15.56 6.55
N SER A 36 -10.31 -16.74 6.85
CA SER A 36 -9.38 -17.41 5.95
C SER A 36 -9.29 -18.92 6.12
N GLU A 37 -9.37 -19.63 5.00
CA GLU A 37 -8.96 -21.04 4.84
C GLU A 37 -7.57 -21.15 4.17
N CYS A 38 -6.93 -20.03 3.85
CA CYS A 38 -5.62 -20.00 3.20
C CYS A 38 -4.49 -20.18 4.23
N PRO A 39 -3.53 -21.10 4.01
CA PRO A 39 -2.42 -21.30 4.95
C PRO A 39 -1.42 -20.14 4.98
N LEU A 40 -1.43 -19.26 3.97
CA LEU A 40 -0.46 -18.17 3.82
C LEU A 40 -0.94 -16.84 4.42
N MET A 41 -2.26 -16.62 4.49
CA MET A 41 -2.86 -15.38 4.97
C MET A 41 -3.83 -15.71 6.10
N LYS A 42 -3.42 -15.49 7.34
CA LYS A 42 -4.20 -15.91 8.52
C LYS A 42 -5.28 -14.90 8.87
N GLU A 43 -6.37 -15.37 9.46
CA GLU A 43 -7.40 -14.51 10.06
C GLU A 43 -6.79 -13.53 11.07
N GLY A 44 -7.28 -12.28 11.06
CA GLY A 44 -6.78 -11.18 11.87
C GLY A 44 -5.48 -10.54 11.36
N ALA A 45 -4.84 -11.12 10.33
CA ALA A 45 -3.66 -10.53 9.73
C ALA A 45 -3.99 -9.22 9.00
N THR A 46 -3.05 -8.27 9.02
CA THR A 46 -3.23 -6.96 8.39
C THR A 46 -2.09 -6.66 7.41
N VAL A 47 -2.42 -5.95 6.34
CA VAL A 47 -1.49 -5.40 5.36
C VAL A 47 -1.75 -3.91 5.25
N TYR A 48 -0.69 -3.10 5.35
CA TYR A 48 -0.75 -1.66 5.23
C TYR A 48 -0.06 -1.21 3.96
N LEU A 49 -0.73 -0.35 3.20
CA LEU A 49 -0.18 0.28 2.01
C LEU A 49 0.03 1.78 2.25
N ASN A 50 1.27 2.24 2.07
CA ASN A 50 1.68 3.64 2.17
C ASN A 50 2.03 4.12 0.75
N GLY A 51 1.11 4.85 0.12
CA GLY A 51 1.17 5.08 -1.32
C GLY A 51 1.38 3.78 -2.10
N PRO A 52 2.22 3.73 -3.14
CA PRO A 52 2.39 2.52 -3.94
C PRO A 52 3.13 1.38 -3.21
N LEU A 53 3.58 1.58 -1.98
CA LEU A 53 4.42 0.63 -1.25
C LEU A 53 3.65 -0.12 -0.17
N ILE A 54 4.04 -1.37 0.06
CA ILE A 54 3.66 -2.15 1.24
C ILE A 54 4.56 -1.72 2.41
N ASP A 55 3.95 -1.49 3.57
CA ASP A 55 4.66 -1.31 4.84
C ASP A 55 5.09 -2.69 5.37
N TYR A 56 6.26 -3.17 4.93
CA TYR A 56 6.72 -4.52 5.24
C TYR A 56 7.00 -4.78 6.73
N GLU A 57 7.20 -3.72 7.53
CA GLU A 57 7.43 -3.85 8.98
C GLU A 57 6.15 -4.11 9.74
N ARG A 58 5.03 -3.51 9.28
CA ARG A 58 3.72 -3.60 9.95
C ARG A 58 2.76 -4.57 9.29
N SER A 59 3.11 -5.08 8.11
CA SER A 59 2.24 -5.96 7.32
C SER A 59 2.60 -7.43 7.51
N ALA A 60 1.56 -8.26 7.61
CA ALA A 60 1.66 -9.69 7.38
C ALA A 60 1.97 -10.00 5.89
N PRO A 61 2.37 -11.24 5.57
CA PRO A 61 2.52 -11.67 4.18
C PRO A 61 1.26 -11.43 3.35
N VAL A 62 1.43 -10.93 2.13
CA VAL A 62 0.35 -10.72 1.17
C VAL A 62 0.52 -11.62 -0.05
N CYS A 63 -0.56 -12.32 -0.43
CA CYS A 63 -0.61 -13.05 -1.68
C CYS A 63 -0.75 -12.05 -2.84
N VAL A 64 0.19 -12.06 -3.79
CA VAL A 64 0.18 -11.13 -4.94
C VAL A 64 -1.10 -11.29 -5.78
N SER A 65 -1.58 -12.51 -5.98
CA SER A 65 -2.83 -12.77 -6.70
C SER A 65 -4.05 -12.19 -5.95
N ALA A 66 -4.06 -12.30 -4.62
CA ALA A 66 -5.10 -11.66 -3.81
C ALA A 66 -5.02 -10.13 -3.94
N LEU A 67 -3.82 -9.55 -3.79
CA LEU A 67 -3.59 -8.11 -3.92
C LEU A 67 -4.09 -7.56 -5.26
N VAL A 68 -3.77 -8.23 -6.38
CA VAL A 68 -4.24 -7.85 -7.71
C VAL A 68 -5.77 -7.93 -7.81
N GLY A 69 -6.37 -9.01 -7.30
CA GLY A 69 -7.82 -9.19 -7.32
C GLY A 69 -8.58 -8.13 -6.53
N ILE A 70 -8.01 -7.68 -5.41
CA ILE A 70 -8.64 -6.67 -4.54
C ILE A 70 -8.22 -5.24 -4.84
N TYR A 71 -7.25 -5.05 -5.75
CA TYR A 71 -6.65 -3.75 -6.02
C TYR A 71 -7.65 -2.65 -6.44
N PRO A 72 -8.74 -2.93 -7.18
CA PRO A 72 -9.75 -1.91 -7.48
C PRO A 72 -10.33 -1.24 -6.23
N TRP A 73 -10.55 -1.99 -5.14
CA TRP A 73 -11.07 -1.46 -3.88
C TRP A 73 -9.99 -0.81 -3.02
N VAL A 74 -8.74 -1.27 -3.14
CA VAL A 74 -7.58 -0.51 -2.62
C VAL A 74 -7.56 0.88 -3.23
N MET A 75 -7.70 1.00 -4.55
CA MET A 75 -7.74 2.29 -5.24
C MET A 75 -8.97 3.12 -4.82
N THR A 76 -10.12 2.49 -4.66
CA THR A 76 -11.34 3.18 -4.22
C THR A 76 -11.15 3.77 -2.81
N ALA A 77 -10.59 2.99 -1.87
CA ALA A 77 -10.25 3.45 -0.53
C ALA A 77 -9.19 4.56 -0.55
N ARG A 78 -8.16 4.47 -1.40
CA ARG A 78 -7.15 5.55 -1.56
C ARG A 78 -7.75 6.89 -1.95
N PHE A 79 -8.82 6.85 -2.74
CA PHE A 79 -9.49 8.03 -3.26
C PHE A 79 -10.59 8.55 -2.34
N GLY A 80 -10.76 7.96 -1.15
CA GLY A 80 -11.80 8.34 -0.20
C GLY A 80 -13.20 8.14 -0.76
N ILE A 81 -13.35 7.24 -1.75
CA ILE A 81 -14.65 6.94 -2.33
C ILE A 81 -15.33 5.98 -1.35
N GLU A 82 -16.52 6.36 -0.91
CA GLU A 82 -17.40 5.54 -0.07
C GLU A 82 -18.72 5.38 -0.82
N SER A 83 -18.91 4.23 -1.47
CA SER A 83 -20.08 3.98 -2.32
C SER A 83 -20.72 2.64 -2.00
N GLU A 84 -21.99 2.68 -1.57
CA GLU A 84 -22.81 1.49 -1.34
C GLU A 84 -22.94 0.62 -2.60
N LYS A 85 -22.97 1.24 -3.79
CA LYS A 85 -23.00 0.53 -5.07
C LYS A 85 -21.74 -0.30 -5.34
N LEU A 86 -20.63 0.07 -4.71
CA LEU A 86 -19.38 -0.67 -4.73
C LEU A 86 -19.23 -1.60 -3.49
N GLY A 87 -20.29 -1.72 -2.68
CA GLY A 87 -20.31 -2.54 -1.48
C GLY A 87 -19.62 -1.89 -0.28
N HIS A 88 -19.50 -0.56 -0.23
CA HIS A 88 -18.96 0.12 0.95
C HIS A 88 -19.91 -0.03 2.15
N THR A 89 -19.32 -0.31 3.32
CA THR A 89 -20.02 -0.39 4.62
C THR A 89 -19.21 0.38 5.67
N PRO A 90 -19.74 0.62 6.89
CA PRO A 90 -18.93 1.18 7.98
C PRO A 90 -17.68 0.36 8.34
N ALA A 91 -17.66 -0.93 7.99
CA ALA A 91 -16.50 -1.81 8.16
C ALA A 91 -15.56 -1.81 6.94
N GLY A 92 -15.75 -0.92 5.97
CA GLY A 92 -15.02 -0.86 4.71
C GLY A 92 -15.60 -1.75 3.62
N TYR A 93 -14.76 -2.04 2.61
CA TYR A 93 -15.09 -2.92 1.50
C TYR A 93 -14.81 -4.38 1.84
N ARG A 94 -15.83 -5.25 1.70
CA ARG A 94 -15.73 -6.69 1.98
C ARG A 94 -15.70 -7.48 0.68
N LEU A 95 -14.64 -8.24 0.47
CA LEU A 95 -14.43 -9.00 -0.77
C LEU A 95 -13.47 -10.16 -0.56
N CYS A 96 -13.56 -11.17 -1.41
CA CYS A 96 -12.72 -12.35 -1.34
C CYS A 96 -11.53 -12.28 -2.31
N CYS A 97 -10.46 -13.02 -2.01
CA CYS A 97 -9.43 -13.31 -2.99
C CYS A 97 -10.01 -14.09 -4.20
N PRO A 98 -9.28 -14.17 -5.34
CA PRO A 98 -9.75 -14.91 -6.52
C PRO A 98 -10.13 -16.37 -6.26
N ASP A 99 -9.43 -17.04 -5.34
CA ASP A 99 -9.67 -18.44 -4.97
C ASP A 99 -10.79 -18.60 -3.91
N LYS A 100 -11.36 -17.49 -3.44
CA LYS A 100 -12.43 -17.43 -2.42
C LYS A 100 -12.08 -18.03 -1.05
N LEU A 101 -10.79 -18.22 -0.77
CA LEU A 101 -10.30 -18.76 0.50
C LEU A 101 -10.09 -17.69 1.58
N VAL A 102 -9.95 -16.42 1.19
CA VAL A 102 -9.63 -15.32 2.10
C VAL A 102 -10.63 -14.21 1.88
N GLU A 103 -11.26 -13.76 2.95
CA GLU A 103 -12.15 -12.60 2.95
C GLU A 103 -11.44 -11.39 3.58
N PHE A 104 -11.51 -10.26 2.91
CA PHE A 104 -10.84 -9.02 3.33
C PHE A 104 -11.85 -7.98 3.83
N SER A 105 -11.35 -7.04 4.65
CA SER A 105 -11.89 -5.70 4.83
C SER A 105 -10.84 -4.69 4.35
N ILE A 106 -11.25 -3.76 3.49
CA ILE A 106 -10.36 -2.72 2.94
C ILE A 106 -10.88 -1.36 3.34
N THR A 107 -10.02 -0.59 4.02
CA THR A 107 -10.36 0.73 4.58
C THR A 107 -9.25 1.74 4.31
N ALA A 108 -9.63 3.01 4.10
CA ALA A 108 -8.68 4.10 4.18
C ALA A 108 -8.27 4.29 5.65
N CYS A 109 -6.98 4.45 5.91
CA CYS A 109 -6.50 4.85 7.22
C CYS A 109 -6.89 6.32 7.43
N THR A 110 -7.81 6.58 8.34
CA THR A 110 -8.09 7.94 8.79
C THR A 110 -6.91 8.41 9.65
N GLU A 111 -6.10 9.34 9.15
CA GLU A 111 -4.98 9.84 9.96
C GLU A 111 -5.40 10.93 10.92
N SER A 112 -4.97 10.79 12.17
CA SER A 112 -4.31 11.90 12.88
C SER A 112 -3.10 11.30 13.59
N GLY A 113 -2.03 11.12 12.83
CA GLY A 113 -0.79 10.54 13.32
C GLY A 113 0.36 10.86 12.37
N ALA A 114 0.59 12.15 12.14
CA ALA A 114 1.90 12.61 11.69
C ALA A 114 2.91 12.24 12.77
N HIS A 115 3.85 11.35 12.46
CA HIS A 115 5.04 11.16 13.28
C HIS A 115 6.20 10.67 12.41
N PRO A 116 7.44 10.95 12.85
CA PRO A 116 8.39 11.89 12.21
C PRO A 116 9.16 11.35 11.00
#